data_AF-A0A4R3M1B2-F1
#
_entry.id   AF-A0A4R3M1B2-F1
#
_cell.length_a   1.000
_cell.length_b   1.000
_cell.length_c   1.000
_cell.angle_alpha   90.00
_cell.angle_beta   90.00
_cell.angle_gamma   90.00
#
_symmetry.space_group_name_H-M   'P 1'
#
loop_
_entity.id
_entity.type
_entity.pdbx_description
1 polymer ?
#
loop_
_entity_poly.entity_id
_entity_poly.type
_entity_poly.pdbx_seq_one_letter_code
_entity_poly.pdbx_strand_id
1 'polypeptide(L)'
;MGDSIPRWHKRLRAAIRPALAWSGLAALMGLAAVGLGLWQRGFGLLPRTAIALAVLALPPAVVVGLAAISLDTLLPRLQRKGRAIGMALLLFSLGPLASAAVFSLIYRQTYPVGFQPIWTEVGFHQLAWTGIATLVLFAAHGLRLYLPFGPIAGLVLALAYGFVQPAALRRPSRSDRQTLTDHSTPDQQ
;
A
#
# COMPACT_ATOMS: atom_id res chain seq x y z
N MET A 1 -13.50 -36.85 11.28
CA MET A 1 -12.45 -35.98 10.69
C MET A 1 -13.12 -34.74 10.13
N GLY A 2 -13.39 -33.75 10.98
CA GLY A 2 -13.94 -32.46 10.57
C GLY A 2 -12.83 -31.43 10.68
N ASP A 3 -12.04 -31.29 9.61
CA ASP A 3 -11.06 -30.20 9.52
C ASP A 3 -11.83 -28.89 9.46
N SER A 4 -12.08 -28.30 10.63
CA SER A 4 -12.68 -26.98 10.72
C SER A 4 -11.77 -26.01 9.97
N ILE A 5 -12.21 -25.59 8.79
CA ILE A 5 -11.58 -24.53 8.01
C ILE A 5 -11.26 -23.40 9.00
N PRO A 6 -9.98 -23.01 9.19
CA PRO A 6 -9.64 -22.00 10.19
C PRO A 6 -10.50 -20.77 9.90
N ARG A 7 -11.37 -20.42 10.86
CA ARG A 7 -12.37 -19.36 10.72
C ARG A 7 -11.71 -18.14 10.10
N TRP A 8 -12.34 -17.56 9.07
CA TRP A 8 -11.86 -16.40 8.29
C TRP A 8 -11.09 -15.35 9.12
N HIS A 9 -11.61 -15.06 10.31
CA HIS A 9 -11.02 -14.14 11.28
C HIS A 9 -9.60 -14.50 11.77
N LYS A 10 -9.27 -15.79 11.95
CA LYS A 10 -7.91 -16.25 12.31
C LYS A 10 -6.92 -16.05 11.16
N ARG A 11 -7.36 -16.27 9.92
CA ARG A 11 -6.55 -16.01 8.70
C ARG A 11 -6.28 -14.53 8.54
N LEU A 12 -7.30 -13.69 8.75
CA LEU A 12 -7.15 -12.24 8.72
C LEU A 12 -6.12 -11.75 9.74
N ARG A 13 -6.24 -12.16 11.01
CA ARG A 13 -5.28 -11.76 12.06
C ARG A 13 -3.84 -12.20 11.76
N ALA A 14 -3.65 -13.41 11.23
CA ALA A 14 -2.34 -13.91 10.85
C ALA A 14 -1.72 -13.12 9.69
N ALA A 15 -2.54 -12.56 8.78
CA ALA A 15 -2.10 -11.79 7.63
C ALA A 15 -1.77 -10.31 7.95
N ILE A 16 -2.27 -9.75 9.07
CA ILE A 16 -2.05 -8.33 9.42
C ILE A 16 -0.57 -8.01 9.67
N ARG A 17 0.12 -8.81 10.49
CA ARG A 17 1.56 -8.58 10.80
C ARG A 17 2.45 -8.57 9.54
N PRO A 18 2.40 -9.59 8.66
CA PRO A 18 3.20 -9.57 7.44
C PRO A 18 2.78 -8.44 6.49
N ALA A 19 1.49 -8.09 6.42
CA ALA A 19 1.03 -6.97 5.61
C ALA A 19 1.57 -5.62 6.10
N LEU A 20 1.64 -5.40 7.42
CA LEU A 20 2.28 -4.21 7.99
C LEU A 20 3.78 -4.16 7.68
N ALA A 21 4.47 -5.30 7.71
CA ALA A 21 5.87 -5.37 7.33
C ALA A 21 6.09 -5.03 5.84
N TRP A 22 5.24 -5.56 4.95
CA TRP A 22 5.29 -5.25 3.52
C TRP A 22 4.93 -3.80 3.22
N SER A 23 3.95 -3.24 3.93
CA SER A 23 3.61 -1.81 3.86
C SER A 23 4.78 -0.94 4.33
N GLY A 24 5.40 -1.26 5.47
CA GLY A 24 6.57 -0.54 5.97
C GLY A 24 7.75 -0.59 4.99
N LEU A 25 8.02 -1.76 4.42
CA LEU A 25 9.10 -1.93 3.43
C LEU A 25 8.79 -1.16 2.13
N ALA A 26 7.54 -1.20 1.67
CA ALA A 26 7.09 -0.41 0.53
C ALA A 26 7.21 1.10 0.78
N ALA A 27 6.87 1.57 1.98
CA ALA A 27 7.02 2.97 2.37
C ALA A 27 8.49 3.39 2.34
N LEU A 28 9.39 2.58 2.90
CA LEU A 28 10.83 2.86 2.87
C LEU A 28 11.38 2.89 1.44
N MET A 29 11.00 1.91 0.61
CA MET A 29 11.42 1.89 -0.79
C MET A 29 10.85 3.06 -1.58
N GLY A 30 9.59 3.43 -1.35
CA GLY A 30 8.95 4.59 -1.97
C GLY A 30 9.61 5.90 -1.56
N LEU A 31 9.89 6.08 -0.26
CA LEU A 31 10.59 7.25 0.26
C LEU A 31 12.01 7.36 -0.30
N ALA A 32 12.74 6.24 -0.39
CA ALA A 32 14.07 6.21 -0.99
C ALA A 32 14.03 6.52 -2.49
N ALA A 33 13.12 5.92 -3.25
CA ALA A 33 13.00 6.14 -4.69
C ALA A 33 12.61 7.59 -5.03
N VAL A 34 11.61 8.13 -4.34
CA VAL A 34 11.16 9.52 -4.53
C VAL A 34 12.21 10.50 -3.99
N GLY A 35 12.83 10.20 -2.85
CA GLY A 35 13.89 11.02 -2.25
C GLY A 35 15.12 11.13 -3.14
N LEU A 36 15.57 10.01 -3.72
CA LEU A 36 16.62 10.00 -4.74
C LEU A 36 16.20 10.79 -5.98
N GLY A 37 14.96 10.62 -6.45
CA GLY A 37 14.42 11.35 -7.59
C GLY A 37 14.31 12.86 -7.37
N LEU A 38 14.11 13.31 -6.13
CA LEU A 38 14.14 14.71 -5.71
C LEU A 38 15.58 15.24 -5.63
N TRP A 39 16.48 14.47 -5.01
CA TRP A 39 17.89 14.83 -4.86
C TRP A 39 18.60 14.99 -6.20
N GLN A 40 18.41 14.03 -7.12
CA GLN A 40 18.99 14.09 -8.48
C GLN A 40 18.52 15.32 -9.29
N ARG A 41 17.39 15.91 -8.92
CA ARG A 41 16.81 17.07 -9.60
C ARG A 41 17.06 18.39 -8.87
N GLY A 42 17.87 18.37 -7.81
CA GLY A 42 18.28 19.58 -7.09
C GLY A 42 17.19 20.19 -6.19
N PHE A 43 16.14 19.43 -5.85
CA PHE A 43 15.15 19.92 -4.90
C PHE A 43 15.72 19.93 -3.47
N GLY A 44 15.73 21.11 -2.84
CA GLY A 44 16.12 21.27 -1.43
C GLY A 44 15.07 20.72 -0.45
N LEU A 45 15.46 20.53 0.81
CA LEU A 45 14.56 20.13 1.91
C LEU A 45 13.61 21.28 2.27
N LEU A 46 12.48 21.36 1.57
CA LEU A 46 11.41 22.32 1.84
C LEU A 46 10.17 21.58 2.36
N PRO A 47 9.26 22.23 3.10
CA PRO A 47 8.02 21.60 3.57
C PRO A 47 7.21 20.96 2.41
N ARG A 48 7.27 21.56 1.23
CA ARG A 48 6.61 21.06 0.01
C ARG A 48 7.24 19.77 -0.53
N THR A 49 8.54 19.55 -0.35
CA THR A 49 9.19 18.29 -0.75
C THR A 49 8.85 17.15 0.20
N ALA A 50 8.65 17.44 1.50
CA ALA A 50 8.17 16.47 2.47
C ALA A 50 6.73 16.00 2.17
N ILE A 51 5.85 16.92 1.76
CA ILE A 51 4.48 16.58 1.33
C ILE A 51 4.51 15.73 0.07
N ALA A 52 5.32 16.11 -0.94
CA ALA A 52 5.47 15.31 -2.16
C ALA A 52 5.97 13.89 -1.87
N LEU A 53 6.96 13.74 -0.98
CA LEU A 53 7.45 12.44 -0.48
C LEU A 53 6.32 11.62 0.16
N ALA A 54 5.58 12.21 1.09
CA ALA A 54 4.51 11.52 1.79
C ALA A 54 3.40 11.06 0.84
N VAL A 55 2.95 11.92 -0.07
CA VAL A 55 1.87 11.64 -1.03
C VAL A 55 2.27 10.60 -2.07
N LEU A 56 3.53 10.59 -2.48
CA LEU A 56 4.03 9.63 -3.47
C LEU A 56 4.43 8.28 -2.86
N ALA A 57 4.83 8.23 -1.57
CA ALA A 57 5.35 7.00 -0.96
C ALA A 57 4.34 6.27 -0.05
N LEU A 58 3.54 6.99 0.74
CA LEU A 58 2.68 6.37 1.75
C LEU A 58 1.42 5.70 1.15
N PRO A 59 0.69 6.30 0.20
CA PRO A 59 -0.50 5.66 -0.36
C PRO A 59 -0.20 4.34 -1.09
N PRO A 60 0.87 4.23 -1.92
CA PRO A 60 1.25 2.95 -2.51
C PRO A 60 1.67 1.92 -1.46
N ALA A 61 2.30 2.34 -0.36
CA ALA A 61 2.65 1.44 0.74
C ALA A 61 1.41 0.83 1.40
N VAL A 62 0.36 1.63 1.62
CA VAL A 62 -0.93 1.13 2.11
C VAL A 62 -1.54 0.15 1.13
N VAL A 63 -1.49 0.44 -0.18
CA VAL A 63 -1.95 -0.48 -1.23
C VAL A 63 -1.22 -1.82 -1.17
N VAL A 64 0.11 -1.82 -0.97
CA VAL A 64 0.90 -3.06 -0.81
C VAL A 64 0.42 -3.85 0.40
N GLY A 65 0.21 -3.20 1.54
CA GLY A 65 -0.30 -3.86 2.74
C GLY A 65 -1.66 -4.51 2.49
N LEU A 66 -2.60 -3.78 1.90
CA LEU A 66 -3.93 -4.29 1.55
C LEU A 66 -3.88 -5.41 0.51
N ALA A 67 -3.02 -5.28 -0.50
CA ALA A 67 -2.77 -6.31 -1.50
C ALA A 67 -2.20 -7.58 -0.86
N ALA A 68 -1.26 -7.45 0.08
CA ALA A 68 -0.70 -8.58 0.80
C ALA A 68 -1.77 -9.34 1.60
N ILE A 69 -2.62 -8.62 2.35
CA ILE A 69 -3.76 -9.23 3.06
C ILE A 69 -4.69 -9.92 2.08
N SER A 70 -5.08 -9.24 1.00
CA SER A 70 -6.06 -9.75 0.04
C SER A 70 -5.55 -11.01 -0.66
N LEU A 71 -4.30 -11.00 -1.14
CA LEU A 71 -3.69 -12.14 -1.81
C LEU A 71 -3.50 -13.33 -0.85
N ASP A 72 -3.06 -13.08 0.40
CA ASP A 72 -2.84 -14.16 1.37
C ASP A 72 -4.14 -14.73 1.96
N THR A 73 -5.22 -13.95 2.00
CA THR A 73 -6.52 -14.41 2.56
C THR A 73 -7.46 -14.97 1.50
N LEU A 74 -7.58 -14.33 0.33
CA LEU A 74 -8.50 -14.73 -0.74
C LEU A 74 -7.88 -15.79 -1.65
N LEU A 75 -6.57 -15.73 -1.89
CA LEU A 75 -5.88 -16.58 -2.87
C LEU A 75 -4.64 -17.27 -2.27
N PRO A 76 -4.76 -18.02 -1.16
CA PRO A 76 -3.61 -18.61 -0.47
C PRO A 76 -2.89 -19.71 -1.26
N ARG A 77 -3.56 -20.31 -2.27
CA ARG A 77 -3.00 -21.38 -3.13
C ARG A 77 -2.28 -20.85 -4.37
N LEU A 78 -2.24 -19.54 -4.53
CA LEU A 78 -1.70 -18.93 -5.73
C LEU A 78 -0.18 -19.16 -5.78
N GLN A 79 0.31 -19.68 -6.91
CA GLN A 79 1.72 -20.01 -7.07
C GLN A 79 2.61 -18.75 -6.99
N ARG A 80 3.91 -18.94 -6.72
CA ARG A 80 4.89 -17.84 -6.58
C ARG A 80 4.78 -16.79 -7.69
N LYS A 81 4.74 -17.24 -8.95
CA LYS A 81 4.62 -16.36 -10.12
C LYS A 81 3.33 -15.55 -10.11
N GLY A 82 2.20 -16.19 -9.84
CA GLY A 82 0.91 -15.49 -9.77
C GLY A 82 0.86 -14.47 -8.62
N ARG A 83 1.51 -14.74 -7.49
CA ARG A 83 1.51 -13.82 -6.34
C ARG A 83 2.35 -12.58 -6.63
N ALA A 84 3.49 -12.75 -7.29
CA ALA A 84 4.31 -11.65 -7.78
C ALA A 84 3.54 -10.81 -8.82
N ILE A 85 2.90 -11.46 -9.80
CA ILE A 85 2.10 -10.77 -10.82
C ILE A 85 0.92 -10.03 -10.18
N GLY A 86 0.19 -10.68 -9.27
CA GLY A 86 -0.95 -10.06 -8.57
C GLY A 86 -0.53 -8.85 -7.74
N MET A 87 0.57 -8.94 -7.00
CA MET A 87 1.12 -7.81 -6.24
C MET A 87 1.56 -6.68 -7.18
N ALA A 88 2.26 -7.00 -8.28
CA ALA A 88 2.67 -6.02 -9.27
C ALA A 88 1.46 -5.31 -9.89
N LEU A 89 0.44 -6.06 -10.32
CA LEU A 89 -0.77 -5.50 -10.91
C LEU A 89 -1.48 -4.56 -9.93
N LEU A 90 -1.68 -4.97 -8.67
CA LEU A 90 -2.33 -4.14 -7.66
C LEU A 90 -1.50 -2.89 -7.34
N LEU A 91 -0.19 -3.03 -7.22
CA LEU A 91 0.70 -1.90 -6.94
C LEU A 91 0.73 -0.88 -8.09
N PHE A 92 0.89 -1.34 -9.33
CA PHE A 92 1.00 -0.45 -10.49
C PHE A 92 -0.33 0.14 -10.93
N SER A 93 -1.46 -0.51 -10.64
CA SER A 93 -2.80 0.05 -10.92
C SER A 93 -3.31 0.94 -9.79
N LEU A 94 -3.33 0.44 -8.55
CA LEU A 94 -3.96 1.12 -7.42
C LEU A 94 -3.01 2.07 -6.68
N GLY A 95 -1.70 1.83 -6.71
CA GLY A 95 -0.71 2.70 -6.05
C GLY A 95 -0.78 4.15 -6.56
N PRO A 96 -0.64 4.40 -7.88
CA PRO A 96 -0.77 5.74 -8.44
C PRO A 96 -2.14 6.37 -8.19
N LEU A 97 -3.23 5.58 -8.26
CA LEU A 97 -4.58 6.06 -7.98
C LEU A 97 -4.75 6.49 -6.52
N ALA A 98 -4.20 5.73 -5.58
CA ALA A 98 -4.22 6.08 -4.17
C ALA A 98 -3.45 7.38 -3.89
N SER A 99 -2.28 7.55 -4.51
CA SER A 99 -1.52 8.81 -4.41
C SER A 99 -2.26 9.98 -5.04
N ALA A 100 -2.89 9.79 -6.20
CA ALA A 100 -3.67 10.82 -6.86
C ALA A 100 -4.90 11.24 -6.03
N ALA A 101 -5.57 10.29 -5.38
CA ALA A 101 -6.69 10.57 -4.48
C ALA A 101 -6.25 11.39 -3.25
N VAL A 102 -5.14 11.02 -2.62
CA VAL A 102 -4.58 11.76 -1.47
C VAL A 102 -4.09 13.15 -1.89
N PHE A 103 -3.41 13.26 -3.03
CA PHE A 103 -2.98 14.54 -3.59
C PHE A 103 -4.18 15.46 -3.86
N SER A 104 -5.24 14.93 -4.46
CA SER A 104 -6.48 15.67 -4.72
C SER A 104 -7.16 16.14 -3.44
N LEU A 105 -7.14 15.33 -2.39
CA LEU A 105 -7.72 15.68 -1.09
C LEU A 105 -6.94 16.80 -0.40
N ILE A 106 -5.61 16.71 -0.39
CA ILE A 106 -4.74 17.77 0.14
C ILE A 106 -4.94 19.06 -0.64
N TYR A 107 -4.97 18.99 -1.98
CA TYR A 107 -5.15 20.15 -2.83
C TYR A 107 -6.50 20.84 -2.59
N ARG A 108 -7.58 20.06 -2.37
CA ARG A 108 -8.90 20.57 -1.99
C ARG A 108 -8.93 21.22 -0.61
N GLN A 109 -8.13 20.76 0.35
CA GLN A 109 -8.04 21.41 1.66
C GLN A 109 -7.33 22.77 1.57
N THR A 110 -6.42 22.92 0.61
CA THR A 110 -5.75 24.19 0.28
C THR A 110 -6.45 24.98 -0.83
N TYR A 111 -7.71 24.67 -1.13
CA TYR A 111 -8.45 25.32 -2.21
C TYR A 111 -8.59 26.82 -1.91
N PRO A 112 -8.22 27.73 -2.84
CA PRO A 112 -8.20 29.15 -2.54
C PRO A 112 -9.59 29.69 -2.21
N VAL A 113 -9.66 30.59 -1.23
CA VAL A 113 -10.90 31.20 -0.70
C VAL A 113 -11.66 32.03 -1.77
N GLY A 114 -11.06 32.28 -2.94
CA GLY A 114 -11.66 33.03 -4.05
C GLY A 114 -12.48 32.20 -5.06
N PHE A 115 -12.60 30.88 -4.88
CA PHE A 115 -13.41 30.04 -5.77
C PHE A 115 -14.89 30.03 -5.36
N GLN A 116 -15.78 29.91 -6.35
CA GLN A 116 -17.22 29.80 -6.12
C GLN A 116 -17.57 28.55 -5.29
N PRO A 117 -18.63 28.59 -4.46
CA PRO A 117 -19.00 27.45 -3.63
C PRO A 117 -19.32 26.20 -4.45
N ILE A 118 -18.97 25.02 -3.93
CA ILE A 118 -19.03 23.73 -4.65
C ILE A 118 -20.45 23.35 -5.07
N TRP A 119 -21.47 23.84 -4.37
CA TRP A 119 -22.88 23.61 -4.70
C TRP A 119 -23.40 24.47 -5.86
N THR A 120 -22.57 25.37 -6.41
CA THR A 120 -22.89 26.12 -7.63
C THR A 120 -22.32 25.40 -8.86
N GLU A 121 -22.96 25.52 -10.02
CA GLU A 121 -22.50 24.89 -11.25
C GLU A 121 -21.07 25.35 -11.64
N VAL A 122 -20.80 26.65 -11.45
CA VAL A 122 -19.48 27.26 -11.67
C VAL A 122 -18.44 26.71 -10.67
N GLY A 123 -18.79 26.60 -9.39
CA GLY A 123 -17.91 26.03 -8.37
C GLY A 123 -17.64 24.54 -8.59
N PHE A 124 -18.64 23.76 -9.01
CA PHE A 124 -18.48 22.36 -9.39
C PHE A 124 -17.60 22.19 -10.62
N HIS A 125 -17.80 23.02 -11.66
CA HIS A 125 -16.98 23.03 -12.86
C HIS A 125 -15.51 23.36 -12.55
N GLN A 126 -15.28 24.39 -11.74
CA GLN A 126 -13.94 24.77 -11.28
C GLN A 126 -13.30 23.67 -10.43
N LEU A 127 -14.05 23.02 -9.54
CA LEU A 127 -13.55 21.90 -8.73
C LEU A 127 -13.16 20.70 -9.61
N ALA A 128 -13.99 20.37 -10.61
CA ALA A 128 -13.75 19.27 -11.54
C ALA A 128 -12.50 19.51 -12.38
N TRP A 129 -12.39 20.69 -13.00
CA TRP A 129 -11.21 21.05 -13.81
C TRP A 129 -9.95 21.20 -12.97
N THR A 130 -10.05 21.73 -11.76
CA THR A 130 -8.93 21.78 -10.83
C THR A 130 -8.48 20.37 -10.47
N GLY A 131 -9.42 19.44 -10.22
CA GLY A 131 -9.13 18.02 -10.00
C GLY A 131 -8.43 17.37 -11.20
N ILE A 132 -8.91 17.61 -12.42
CA ILE A 132 -8.29 17.11 -13.66
C ILE A 132 -6.89 17.69 -13.84
N ALA A 133 -6.71 19.00 -13.70
CA ALA A 133 -5.40 19.65 -13.79
C ALA A 133 -4.43 19.13 -12.73
N THR A 134 -4.92 18.91 -11.51
CA THR A 134 -4.16 18.34 -10.39
C THR A 134 -3.73 16.91 -10.70
N LEU A 135 -4.62 16.08 -11.26
CA LEU A 135 -4.32 14.73 -11.75
C LEU A 135 -3.29 14.73 -12.88
N VAL A 136 -3.41 15.64 -13.85
CA VAL A 136 -2.46 15.76 -14.98
C VAL A 136 -1.09 16.22 -14.49
N LEU A 137 -1.03 17.20 -13.59
CA LEU A 137 0.21 17.65 -12.96
C LEU A 137 0.84 16.53 -12.12
N PHE A 138 0.04 15.79 -11.36
CA PHE A 138 0.50 14.63 -10.61
C PHE A 138 1.03 13.54 -11.54
N ALA A 139 0.34 13.24 -12.64
CA ALA A 139 0.82 12.27 -13.62
C ALA A 139 2.13 12.73 -14.27
N ALA A 140 2.22 13.98 -14.72
CA ALA A 140 3.42 14.49 -15.39
C ALA A 140 4.63 14.64 -14.45
N HIS A 141 4.43 15.16 -13.24
CA HIS A 141 5.51 15.43 -12.29
C HIS A 141 5.81 14.23 -11.40
N GLY A 142 4.77 13.51 -10.97
CA GLY A 142 4.90 12.25 -10.25
C GLY A 142 5.59 11.19 -11.11
N LEU A 143 5.25 11.05 -12.40
CA LEU A 143 5.95 10.12 -13.28
C LEU A 143 7.43 10.48 -13.44
N ARG A 144 7.75 11.77 -13.56
CA ARG A 144 9.15 12.24 -13.57
C ARG A 144 9.84 11.86 -12.26
N LEU A 145 9.28 12.23 -11.11
CA LEU A 145 9.88 11.93 -9.80
C LEU A 145 10.02 10.43 -9.53
N TYR A 146 9.08 9.63 -10.02
CA TYR A 146 9.02 8.19 -9.83
C TYR A 146 9.92 7.42 -10.82
N LEU A 147 10.18 7.93 -12.03
CA LEU A 147 11.11 7.30 -12.98
C LEU A 147 12.56 7.74 -12.74
N PRO A 148 13.54 6.81 -12.78
CA PRO A 148 13.41 5.37 -13.10
C PRO A 148 13.22 4.45 -11.86
N PHE A 149 13.38 4.96 -10.65
CA PHE A 149 13.57 4.11 -9.45
C PHE A 149 12.29 3.47 -8.92
N GLY A 150 11.14 4.11 -9.10
CA GLY A 150 9.85 3.65 -8.62
C GLY A 150 9.40 2.33 -9.25
N PRO A 151 9.43 2.16 -10.60
CA PRO A 151 9.13 0.87 -11.23
C PRO A 151 10.09 -0.24 -10.80
N ILE A 152 11.38 0.08 -10.62
CA ILE A 152 12.39 -0.88 -10.16
C ILE A 152 12.05 -1.33 -8.73
N ALA A 153 11.78 -0.38 -7.82
CA ALA A 153 11.37 -0.67 -6.46
C ALA A 153 10.08 -1.51 -6.41
N GLY A 154 9.07 -1.17 -7.20
CA GLY A 154 7.82 -1.91 -7.29
C GLY A 154 8.01 -3.34 -7.81
N LEU A 155 8.87 -3.55 -8.81
CA LEU A 155 9.21 -4.88 -9.33
C LEU A 155 9.96 -5.71 -8.29
N VAL A 156 10.98 -5.14 -7.65
CA VAL A 156 11.74 -5.83 -6.59
C VAL A 156 10.80 -6.25 -5.45
N LEU A 157 9.90 -5.37 -5.04
CA LEU A 157 8.92 -5.63 -4.00
C LEU A 157 7.95 -6.76 -4.39
N ALA A 158 7.41 -6.72 -5.60
CA ALA A 158 6.49 -7.73 -6.11
C ALA A 158 7.17 -9.11 -6.26
N LEU A 159 8.40 -9.14 -6.75
CA LEU A 159 9.20 -10.37 -6.85
C LEU A 159 9.47 -10.94 -5.46
N ALA A 160 9.95 -10.11 -4.53
CA ALA A 160 10.23 -10.52 -3.16
C ALA A 160 8.97 -11.10 -2.49
N TYR A 161 7.80 -10.47 -2.71
CA TYR A 161 6.52 -10.99 -2.22
C TYR A 161 6.20 -12.39 -2.74
N GLY A 162 6.45 -12.64 -4.03
CA GLY A 162 6.26 -13.95 -4.65
C GLY A 162 7.13 -15.07 -4.03
N PHE A 163 8.30 -14.75 -3.47
CA PHE A 163 9.20 -15.72 -2.84
C PHE A 163 8.85 -16.04 -1.38
N VAL A 164 8.14 -15.16 -0.67
CA VAL A 164 7.75 -15.37 0.73
C VAL A 164 6.55 -16.31 0.82
N GLN A 165 6.56 -17.27 1.75
CA GLN A 165 5.42 -18.18 1.94
C GLN A 165 4.16 -17.43 2.39
N PRO A 166 2.95 -17.81 1.91
CA PRO A 166 1.70 -17.19 2.35
C PRO A 166 1.51 -17.32 3.85
N ALA A 167 1.07 -16.24 4.52
CA ALA A 167 0.84 -16.25 5.96
C ALA A 167 -0.17 -17.34 6.40
N ALA A 168 -1.15 -17.64 5.55
CA ALA A 168 -2.17 -18.67 5.78
C ALA A 168 -1.62 -20.11 5.76
N LEU A 169 -0.43 -20.34 5.20
CA LEU A 169 0.22 -21.66 5.11
C LEU A 169 1.42 -21.78 6.06
N ARG A 170 1.78 -20.72 6.80
CA ARG A 170 2.84 -20.78 7.81
C ARG A 170 2.40 -21.71 8.93
N ARG A 171 3.17 -22.78 9.17
CA ARG A 171 2.94 -23.68 10.31
C ARG A 171 2.95 -22.86 11.61
N PRO A 172 2.03 -23.13 12.56
CA PRO A 172 2.03 -22.45 13.85
C PRO A 172 3.39 -22.64 14.53
N SER A 173 3.86 -21.57 15.17
CA SER A 173 5.14 -21.56 15.85
C SER A 173 5.13 -22.53 17.03
N ARG A 174 6.30 -23.04 17.44
CA ARG A 174 6.41 -24.00 18.56
C ARG A 174 5.81 -23.45 19.87
N SER A 175 5.83 -22.13 20.05
CA SER A 175 5.19 -21.40 21.15
C SER A 175 3.66 -21.38 21.09
N ASP A 176 3.04 -21.36 19.90
CA ASP A 176 1.58 -21.49 19.75
C ASP A 176 1.10 -22.92 20.04
N ARG A 177 2.03 -23.89 20.00
CA ARG A 177 1.73 -25.29 20.31
C ARG A 177 1.74 -25.54 21.82
N GLN A 178 2.55 -24.81 22.59
CA GLN A 178 2.63 -24.90 24.05
C GLN A 178 1.40 -24.30 24.76
N THR A 179 0.86 -23.19 24.25
CA THR A 179 -0.38 -22.59 24.80
C THR A 179 -1.63 -23.44 24.56
N LEU A 180 -1.62 -24.32 23.54
CA LEU A 180 -2.70 -25.29 23.34
C LEU A 180 -2.58 -26.53 24.24
N THR A 181 -1.37 -26.91 24.65
CA THR A 181 -1.17 -28.02 25.61
C THR A 181 -1.43 -27.61 27.05
N ASP A 182 -1.18 -26.35 27.43
CA ASP A 182 -1.40 -25.86 28.81
C ASP A 182 -2.87 -25.65 29.18
N HIS A 183 -3.79 -25.67 28.22
CA HIS A 183 -5.24 -25.60 28.48
C HIS A 183 -5.96 -26.95 28.36
N SER A 184 -5.22 -28.04 28.13
CA SER A 184 -5.79 -29.39 27.99
C SER A 184 -5.39 -30.36 29.11
N THR A 185 -4.83 -29.84 30.22
CA THR A 185 -4.70 -30.59 31.47
C THR A 185 -5.89 -30.25 32.37
N PRO A 186 -7.00 -31.02 32.33
CA PRO A 186 -7.96 -30.97 33.42
C PRO A 186 -7.27 -31.53 34.67
N ASP A 187 -7.32 -30.78 35.76
CA ASP A 187 -7.02 -31.26 37.11
C ASP A 187 -7.77 -32.58 37.33
N GLN A 188 -7.02 -33.68 37.26
CA GLN A 188 -7.40 -34.92 37.91
C GLN A 188 -6.73 -34.92 39.28
N GLN A 189 -7.45 -34.36 40.26
CA GLN A 189 -7.27 -34.68 41.68
C GLN A 189 -8.62 -35.11 42.23
#